data_AF-A0A3G9JM90-F1
#
_entry.id   AF-A0A3G9JM90-F1
#
_cell.length_a   1.000
_cell.length_b   1.000
_cell.length_c   1.000
_cell.angle_alpha   90.00
_cell.angle_beta   90.00
_cell.angle_gamma   90.00
#
_symmetry.space_group_name_H-M   'P 1'
#
loop_
_entity.id
_entity.type
_entity.pdbx_description
1 polymer ?
#
loop_
_entity_poly.entity_id
_entity_poly.type
_entity_poly.pdbx_seq_one_letter_code
_entity_poly.pdbx_strand_id
1 'polypeptide(L)' 'MRFLANENFPLDAVEALRQKVHDVLWIRVESPGISDREVLSRAQAENRKLKRT' A
#
# COMPACT_ATOMS: atom_id res chain seq x y z
N MET A 1 9.07 -8.60 1.05
CA MET A 1 8.60 -7.62 2.06
C MET A 1 7.17 -7.24 1.74
N ARG A 2 6.33 -6.96 2.75
CA ARG A 2 4.95 -6.52 2.55
C ARG A 2 4.83 -5.00 2.62
N PHE A 3 4.35 -4.38 1.56
CA PHE A 3 4.10 -2.95 1.47
C PHE A 3 2.61 -2.66 1.35
N LEU A 4 2.19 -1.55 1.94
CA LEU A 4 0.87 -0.97 1.73
C LEU A 4 1.08 0.37 1.01
N ALA A 5 0.52 0.51 -0.19
CA ALA A 5 0.57 1.72 -0.99
C ALA A 5 -0.74 2.48 -0.83
N ASN A 6 -0.64 3.78 -0.52
CA ASN A 6 -1.81 4.65 -0.39
C ASN A 6 -2.48 4.91 -1.76
N GLU A 7 -3.68 5.47 -1.77
CA GLU A 7 -4.40 5.78 -3.01
C GLU A 7 -3.66 6.75 -3.94
N ASN A 8 -2.88 7.65 -3.35
CA ASN A 8 -2.11 8.66 -4.07
C ASN A 8 -0.77 8.12 -4.61
N PHE A 9 -0.49 6.84 -4.41
CA PHE A 9 0.73 6.23 -4.89
C PHE A 9 0.60 5.90 -6.39
N PRO A 10 1.56 6.29 -7.25
CA PRO A 10 1.47 6.05 -8.68
C PRO A 10 1.54 4.55 -8.99
N LEU A 11 0.72 4.11 -9.95
CA LEU A 11 0.64 2.71 -10.39
C LEU A 11 2.02 2.19 -10.82
N ASP A 12 2.78 3.00 -11.57
CA ASP A 12 4.11 2.62 -12.05
C ASP A 12 5.07 2.25 -10.91
N ALA A 13 4.97 2.94 -9.76
CA ALA A 13 5.77 2.63 -8.59
C ALA A 13 5.27 1.37 -7.86
N VAL A 14 3.95 1.12 -7.82
CA VAL A 14 3.38 -0.13 -7.30
C VAL A 14 3.85 -1.32 -8.14
N GLU A 15 3.76 -1.21 -9.46
CA GLU A 15 4.22 -2.23 -10.42
C GLU A 15 5.72 -2.49 -10.28
N ALA A 16 6.55 -1.44 -10.21
CA ALA A 16 7.99 -1.58 -9.99
C ALA A 16 8.33 -2.29 -8.66
N LEU A 17 7.57 -2.03 -7.60
CA LEU A 17 7.74 -2.71 -6.31
C LEU A 17 7.27 -4.17 -6.37
N ARG A 18 6.16 -4.47 -7.07
CA ARG A 18 5.67 -5.84 -7.29
C ARG A 18 6.67 -6.68 -8.07
N GLN A 19 7.28 -6.11 -9.12
CA GLN A 19 8.31 -6.77 -9.91
C GLN A 19 9.57 -7.15 -9.10
N LYS A 20 9.84 -6.45 -7.99
CA LYS A 20 10.95 -6.75 -7.08
C LYS A 20 10.63 -7.85 -6.04
N VAL A 21 9.62 -8.69 -6.28
CA VAL A 21 9.18 -9.77 -5.37
C VAL A 21 8.72 -9.21 -4.01
N HIS A 22 8.07 -8.05 -4.05
CA HIS A 22 7.44 -7.47 -2.87
C HIS A 22 5.92 -7.63 -2.95
N ASP A 23 5.31 -7.98 -1.82
CA ASP A 23 3.86 -8.10 -1.68
C ASP A 23 3.31 -6.69 -1.42
N VAL A 24 2.88 -6.02 -2.49
CA VAL A 24 2.39 -4.64 -2.45
C VAL A 24 0.87 -4.64 -2.57
N LEU A 25 0.20 -4.23 -1.50
CA LEU A 25 -1.24 -4.04 -1.44
C LEU A 25 -1.55 -2.57 -1.69
N TRP A 26 -2.38 -2.30 -2.70
CA TRP A 26 -2.68 -0.94 -3.13
C TRP A 26 -4.11 -0.57 -2.77
N ILE A 27 -4.22 0.42 -1.89
CA ILE A 27 -5.47 0.85 -1.29
C ILE A 27 -6.49 1.33 -2.34
N ARG A 28 -6.04 1.95 -3.44
CA ARG A 28 -6.94 2.39 -4.52
C ARG A 28 -7.74 1.24 -5.13
N VAL A 29 -7.20 0.03 -5.16
CA VAL A 29 -7.86 -1.16 -5.74
C VAL A 29 -8.62 -1.94 -4.67
N GLU A 30 -8.06 -2.07 -3.47
CA GLU A 30 -8.64 -2.88 -2.39
C GLU A 30 -9.76 -2.17 -1.62
N SER A 31 -9.65 -0.86 -1.39
CA SER A 31 -10.59 -0.11 -0.55
C SER A 31 -10.51 1.39 -0.89
N PRO A 32 -11.06 1.82 -2.03
CA PRO A 32 -11.06 3.22 -2.43
C PRO A 32 -11.79 4.08 -1.39
N GLY A 33 -11.19 5.22 -1.00
CA GLY A 33 -11.78 6.16 -0.03
C GLY A 33 -11.56 5.81 1.46
N ILE A 34 -10.77 4.79 1.78
CA ILE A 34 -10.34 4.51 3.15
C ILE A 34 -9.50 5.65 3.72
N SER A 35 -9.74 6.00 4.98
CA SER A 35 -9.02 7.11 5.63
C SER A 35 -7.56 6.76 5.92
N ASP A 36 -6.65 7.77 5.95
CA ASP A 36 -5.23 7.54 6.30
C ASP A 36 -5.04 6.82 7.64
N ARG A 37 -5.94 7.05 8.61
CA ARG A 37 -5.92 6.37 9.93
C ARG A 37 -6.20 4.88 9.81
N GLU A 38 -7.13 4.51 8.94
CA GLU A 38 -7.43 3.10 8.68
C GLU A 38 -6.34 2.44 7.84
N VAL A 39 -5.76 3.15 6.87
CA VAL A 39 -4.57 2.68 6.14
C VAL A 39 -3.42 2.37 7.10
N LEU A 40 -3.16 3.28 8.06
CA LEU A 40 -2.14 3.08 9.09
C LEU A 40 -2.47 1.91 10.02
N SER A 41 -3.72 1.82 10.48
CA SER A 41 -4.16 0.71 11.35
C SER A 41 -4.04 -0.62 10.63
N ARG A 42 -4.39 -0.68 9.34
CA ARG A 42 -4.28 -1.88 8.52
C ARG A 42 -2.82 -2.24 8.23
N ALA A 43 -1.96 -1.26 7.98
CA ALA A 43 -0.52 -1.49 7.86
C ALA A 43 0.07 -2.08 9.16
N GLN A 44 -0.34 -1.58 10.32
CA GLN A 44 0.09 -2.12 11.62
C GLN A 44 -0.47 -3.52 11.88
N ALA A 45 -1.77 -3.72 11.68
CA ALA A 45 -2.44 -5.01 11.90
C ALA A 45 -1.87 -6.12 11.00
N GLU A 46 -1.56 -5.78 9.74
CA GLU A 46 -1.01 -6.73 8.76
C GLU A 46 0.54 -6.74 8.75
N ASN A 47 1.20 -5.99 9.63
CA ASN A 47 2.66 -5.86 9.73
C ASN A 47 3.32 -5.48 8.38
N ARG A 48 2.67 -4.56 7.66
CA ARG A 48 3.13 -4.03 6.36
C ARG A 48 3.84 -2.69 6.56
N LYS A 49 4.85 -2.44 5.75
CA LYS A 49 5.48 -1.11 5.70
C LYS A 49 4.63 -0.19 4.81
N LEU A 50 4.06 0.85 5.41
CA LEU A 50 3.35 1.90 4.67
C LEU A 50 4.34 2.71 3.84
N LYS A 51 4.04 2.89 2.56
CA LYS A 51 4.75 3.82 1.67
C LYS A 51 3.83 5.00 1.36
N ARG A 52 4.10 6.12 2.02
CA ARG A 52 3.72 7.47 1.58
C ARG A 52 4.89 8.02 0.77
N THR A 53 4.59 8.68 -0.34
CA THR A 53 5.55 9.43 -1.19
C THR A 53 6.61 10.15 -0.38
#